data_AF-A0A2K3KJX3-F1
#
_entry.id   AF-A0A2K3KJX3-F1
#
_cell.length_a   1.000
_cell.length_b   1.000
_cell.length_c   1.000
_cell.angle_alpha   90.00
_cell.angle_beta   90.00
_cell.angle_gamma   90.00
#
_symmetry.space_group_name_H-M   'P 1'
#
loop_
_entity.id
_entity.type
_entity.pdbx_description
1 polymer ?
#
loop_
_entity_poly.entity_id
_entity_poly.type
_entity_poly.pdbx_seq_one_letter_code
_entity_poly.pdbx_strand_id
1 'polypeptide(L)'
;EEEEEMKNQERKIQRYLMAIEYIGTRFFGSQKQLTDRTVVGVLEEAFCKFVGQPVSIICSSRTDAGVHALSNVCHVDIERISKRKPGQVLQPHEPAVVRRAVNHFLQKQHGDLMVIDVRCVPSDFHARYKAQERT
;
A
#
# COMPACT_ATOMS: atom_id res chain seq x y z
N GLU A 1 -1.02 -23.11 22.00
CA GLU A 1 0.28 -22.43 21.77
C GLU A 1 0.92 -22.94 20.47
N GLU A 2 1.19 -24.23 20.31
CA GLU A 2 1.72 -24.79 19.04
C GLU A 2 0.76 -24.63 17.82
N GLU A 3 -0.57 -24.69 18.01
CA GLU A 3 -1.54 -24.44 16.94
C GLU A 3 -1.60 -22.96 16.48
N GLU A 4 -1.25 -22.01 17.35
CA GLU A 4 -1.14 -20.59 16.99
C GLU A 4 0.17 -20.31 16.26
N GLU A 5 1.27 -20.97 16.66
CA GLU A 5 2.54 -20.92 15.93
C GLU A 5 2.45 -21.57 14.54
N MET A 6 1.73 -22.69 14.40
CA MET A 6 1.47 -23.32 13.09
C MET A 6 0.58 -22.44 12.21
N LYS A 7 -0.44 -21.77 12.76
CA LYS A 7 -1.26 -20.79 12.01
C LYS A 7 -0.45 -19.59 11.52
N ASN A 8 0.57 -19.17 12.28
CA ASN A 8 1.43 -18.05 11.90
C ASN A 8 2.48 -18.43 10.84
N GLN A 9 2.84 -19.71 10.74
CA GLN A 9 3.68 -20.23 9.65
C GLN A 9 2.97 -20.27 8.28
N GLU A 10 1.63 -20.20 8.26
CA GLU A 10 0.81 -20.39 7.04
C GLU A 10 0.32 -19.11 6.35
N ARG A 11 0.53 -17.91 6.91
CA ARG A 11 0.27 -16.64 6.18
C ARG A 11 1.55 -15.85 6.00
N LYS A 12 2.26 -16.11 4.90
CA LYS A 12 3.35 -15.26 4.40
C LYS A 12 2.83 -13.94 3.79
N ILE A 13 1.82 -13.35 4.43
CA ILE A 13 1.27 -12.04 4.12
C ILE A 13 2.02 -11.05 5.00
N GLN A 14 2.73 -10.10 4.37
CA GLN A 14 3.40 -9.03 5.09
C GLN A 14 2.59 -7.75 4.99
N ARG A 15 2.29 -7.14 6.14
CA ARG A 15 1.74 -5.79 6.20
C ARG A 15 2.86 -4.76 6.11
N TYR A 16 2.71 -3.81 5.20
CA TYR A 16 3.59 -2.65 5.09
C TYR A 16 2.83 -1.39 5.51
N LEU A 17 3.48 -0.58 6.33
CA LEU A 17 3.11 0.81 6.57
C LEU A 17 3.87 1.68 5.59
N MET A 18 3.19 2.63 4.96
CA MET A 18 3.75 3.49 3.95
C MET A 18 3.34 4.94 4.19
N ALA A 19 4.29 5.85 3.98
CA ALA A 19 3.98 7.26 3.87
C ALA A 19 3.94 7.63 2.39
N ILE A 20 2.91 8.39 2.00
CA ILE A 20 2.70 8.88 0.64
C ILE A 20 2.57 10.40 0.63
N GLU A 21 3.09 11.00 -0.43
CA GLU A 21 2.90 12.42 -0.75
C GLU A 21 2.17 12.54 -2.08
N TYR A 22 1.32 13.56 -2.22
CA TYR A 22 0.64 13.80 -3.48
C TYR A 22 0.18 15.24 -3.70
N ILE A 23 0.14 15.60 -4.98
CA ILE A 23 -0.50 16.81 -5.48
C ILE A 23 -1.95 16.47 -5.87
N GLY A 24 -2.89 16.88 -5.02
CA GLY A 24 -4.32 16.51 -5.10
C GLY A 24 -5.09 17.02 -6.32
N THR A 25 -4.55 17.99 -7.07
CA THR A 25 -5.27 18.72 -8.13
C THR A 25 -5.92 17.83 -9.18
N ARG A 26 -5.33 16.65 -9.46
CA ARG A 26 -5.83 15.68 -10.45
C ARG A 26 -6.50 14.45 -9.82
N PHE A 27 -6.87 14.54 -8.54
CA PHE A 27 -7.51 13.47 -7.80
C PHE A 27 -8.88 13.92 -7.27
N PHE A 28 -9.87 13.06 -7.44
CA PHE A 28 -11.23 13.20 -6.91
C PHE A 28 -11.31 12.71 -5.46
N GLY A 29 -10.31 13.08 -4.67
CA GLY A 29 -10.14 12.67 -3.28
C GLY A 29 -9.24 11.44 -3.12
N SER A 30 -8.99 11.09 -1.86
CA SER A 30 -8.08 9.99 -1.55
C SER A 30 -8.75 8.62 -1.65
N GLN A 31 -10.02 8.51 -1.26
CA GLN A 31 -10.74 7.25 -1.17
C GLN A 31 -11.12 6.73 -2.56
N LYS A 32 -10.97 5.41 -2.78
CA LYS A 32 -11.33 4.77 -4.05
C LYS A 32 -12.81 4.97 -4.41
N GLN A 33 -13.06 5.26 -5.67
CA GLN A 33 -14.38 5.40 -6.29
C GLN A 33 -14.43 4.52 -7.55
N LEU A 34 -15.63 4.33 -8.13
CA LEU A 34 -15.83 3.44 -9.28
C LEU A 34 -15.28 4.02 -10.59
N THR A 35 -15.40 5.33 -10.77
CA THR A 35 -15.18 6.02 -12.05
C THR A 35 -14.00 6.97 -12.02
N ASP A 36 -13.72 7.55 -10.85
CA ASP A 36 -12.83 8.70 -10.77
C ASP A 36 -11.41 8.34 -10.33
N ARG A 37 -10.45 9.15 -10.80
CA ARG A 37 -9.05 9.02 -10.44
C ARG A 37 -8.86 9.45 -8.98
N THR A 38 -8.47 8.51 -8.13
CA THR A 38 -8.33 8.70 -6.68
C THR A 38 -6.96 8.22 -6.22
N VAL A 39 -6.48 8.74 -5.08
CA VAL A 39 -5.15 8.39 -4.55
C VAL A 39 -5.04 6.89 -4.29
N VAL A 40 -6.01 6.31 -3.56
CA VAL A 40 -6.03 4.86 -3.28
C VAL A 40 -6.17 4.05 -4.56
N GLY A 41 -7.00 4.48 -5.52
CA GLY A 41 -7.18 3.76 -6.79
C GLY A 41 -5.88 3.66 -7.59
N VAL A 42 -5.16 4.77 -7.75
CA VAL A 42 -3.86 4.79 -8.45
C VAL A 42 -2.80 3.99 -7.71
N LEU A 43 -2.78 4.07 -6.37
CA LEU A 43 -1.84 3.31 -5.56
C LEU A 43 -2.10 1.80 -5.65
N GLU A 44 -3.35 1.35 -5.56
CA GLU A 44 -3.73 -0.05 -5.75
C GLU A 44 -3.39 -0.56 -7.15
N GLU A 45 -3.55 0.26 -8.19
CA GLU A 45 -3.13 -0.10 -9.55
C GLU A 45 -1.61 -0.29 -9.65
N ALA A 46 -0.82 0.61 -9.05
CA ALA A 46 0.63 0.50 -9.01
C ALA A 46 1.09 -0.76 -8.26
N PHE A 47 0.45 -1.06 -7.13
CA PHE A 47 0.70 -2.31 -6.39
C PHE A 47 0.30 -3.55 -7.18
N CYS A 48 -0.84 -3.51 -7.88
CA CYS A 48 -1.28 -4.62 -8.71
C CYS A 48 -0.27 -4.92 -9.82
N LYS A 49 0.28 -3.89 -10.47
CA LYS A 49 1.35 -4.06 -11.48
C LYS A 49 2.64 -4.62 -10.88
N PHE A 50 2.98 -4.21 -9.66
CA PHE A 50 4.16 -4.70 -8.95
C PHE A 50 4.03 -6.16 -8.50
N VAL A 51 2.99 -6.46 -7.70
CA VAL A 51 2.77 -7.75 -7.04
C VAL A 51 2.19 -8.78 -8.02
N GLY A 52 1.43 -8.34 -9.02
CA GLY A 52 0.74 -9.19 -10.00
C GLY A 52 -0.64 -9.64 -9.56
N GLN A 53 -1.18 -9.09 -8.47
CA GLN A 53 -2.54 -9.36 -7.99
C GLN A 53 -3.13 -8.11 -7.34
N PRO A 54 -4.47 -7.97 -7.29
CA PRO A 54 -5.11 -6.86 -6.59
C PRO A 54 -4.73 -6.82 -5.11
N VAL A 55 -4.55 -5.62 -4.59
CA VAL A 55 -4.35 -5.36 -3.16
C VAL A 55 -5.41 -4.38 -2.66
N SER A 56 -5.62 -4.34 -1.35
CA SER A 56 -6.43 -3.30 -0.71
C SER A 56 -5.55 -2.39 0.11
N ILE A 57 -5.75 -1.08 -0.02
CA ILE A 57 -4.98 -0.06 0.70
C ILE A 57 -5.90 0.77 1.60
N ILE A 58 -5.47 0.92 2.86
CA ILE A 58 -6.23 1.68 3.86
C ILE A 58 -5.37 2.83 4.38
N CYS A 59 -5.82 4.05 4.10
CA CYS A 59 -5.19 5.28 4.59
C CYS A 59 -5.58 5.61 6.04
N SER A 60 -4.71 6.37 6.71
CA SER A 60 -4.93 6.90 8.05
C SER A 60 -5.96 8.03 8.03
N SER A 61 -6.00 8.82 6.97
CA SER A 61 -6.97 9.90 6.76
C SER A 61 -7.57 9.87 5.35
N ARG A 62 -8.75 10.47 5.22
CA ARG A 62 -9.35 10.79 3.93
C ARG A 62 -9.08 12.25 3.59
N THR A 63 -8.87 12.54 2.32
CA THR A 63 -8.82 13.91 1.82
C THR A 63 -9.84 14.07 0.69
N ASP A 64 -10.44 15.26 0.62
CA ASP A 64 -11.39 15.62 -0.43
C ASP A 64 -10.68 15.89 -1.76
N ALA A 65 -11.46 16.07 -2.82
CA ALA A 65 -10.95 16.37 -4.16
C ALA A 65 -10.07 17.64 -4.15
N GLY A 66 -8.95 17.58 -4.86
CA GLY A 66 -8.00 18.69 -4.94
C GLY A 66 -7.05 18.84 -3.75
N VAL A 67 -7.33 18.23 -2.59
CA VAL A 67 -6.49 18.37 -1.38
C VAL A 67 -5.15 17.66 -1.55
N HIS A 68 -4.07 18.35 -1.16
CA HIS A 68 -2.70 17.84 -1.19
C HIS A 68 -2.34 17.12 0.11
N ALA A 69 -1.31 16.28 0.10
CA ALA A 69 -0.72 15.74 1.31
C ALA A 69 0.81 15.66 1.20
N LEU A 70 1.49 16.13 2.24
CA LEU A 70 2.94 15.95 2.39
C LEU A 70 3.30 14.55 2.92
N SER A 71 2.45 13.97 3.77
CA SER A 71 2.67 12.65 4.34
C SER A 71 1.34 12.07 4.85
N ASN A 72 0.54 11.52 3.95
CA ASN A 72 -0.57 10.66 4.35
C ASN A 72 -0.04 9.24 4.55
N VAL A 73 -0.50 8.54 5.59
CA VAL A 73 0.02 7.22 5.94
C VAL A 73 -1.01 6.17 5.55
N CYS A 74 -0.59 5.07 4.94
CA CYS A 74 -1.48 3.96 4.60
C CYS A 74 -0.83 2.61 4.91
N HIS A 75 -1.64 1.57 5.00
CA HIS A 75 -1.13 0.21 5.08
C HIS A 75 -1.69 -0.67 3.97
N VAL A 76 -0.90 -1.68 3.61
CA VAL A 76 -1.21 -2.67 2.57
C VAL A 76 -0.70 -4.04 3.00
N ASP A 77 -1.49 -5.06 2.74
CA ASP A 77 -1.10 -6.45 2.93
C ASP A 77 -0.64 -7.04 1.60
N ILE A 78 0.55 -7.66 1.59
CA ILE A 78 1.14 -8.23 0.38
C ILE A 78 1.54 -9.67 0.64
N GLU A 79 0.96 -10.56 -0.16
CA GLU A 79 1.45 -11.92 -0.35
C GLU A 79 2.32 -11.96 -1.62
N ARG A 80 3.56 -12.44 -1.50
CA ARG A 80 4.46 -12.52 -2.65
C ARG A 80 4.39 -13.90 -3.28
N ILE A 81 3.72 -14.02 -4.42
CA ILE A 81 3.58 -15.29 -5.14
C ILE A 81 4.64 -15.38 -6.25
N SER A 82 5.24 -16.57 -6.40
CA SER A 82 6.21 -16.84 -7.46
C SER A 82 5.54 -16.87 -8.84
N LYS A 83 6.00 -16.01 -9.75
CA LYS A 83 5.57 -16.03 -11.16
C LYS A 83 6.04 -17.27 -11.92
N ARG A 84 7.12 -17.92 -11.47
CA ARG A 84 7.69 -19.12 -12.11
C ARG A 84 7.05 -20.42 -11.61
N LYS A 85 6.50 -20.40 -10.40
CA LYS A 85 5.89 -21.56 -9.73
C LYS A 85 4.58 -21.12 -9.09
N PRO A 86 3.45 -21.17 -9.83
CA PRO A 86 2.15 -20.81 -9.29
C PRO A 86 1.85 -21.56 -7.98
N GLY A 87 1.28 -20.86 -6.99
CA GLY A 87 1.02 -21.41 -5.65
C GLY A 87 2.20 -21.40 -4.68
N GLN A 88 3.42 -21.11 -5.14
CA GLN A 88 4.57 -20.95 -4.24
C GLN A 88 4.61 -19.54 -3.65
N VAL A 89 4.43 -19.44 -2.33
CA VAL A 89 4.60 -18.17 -1.61
C VAL A 89 6.07 -17.96 -1.21
N LEU A 90 6.61 -16.83 -1.66
CA LEU A 90 7.99 -16.40 -1.47
C LEU A 90 8.14 -15.55 -0.20
N GLN A 91 9.38 -15.28 0.19
CA GLN A 91 9.66 -14.34 1.27
C GLN A 91 9.21 -12.91 0.90
N PRO A 92 8.72 -12.13 1.87
CA PRO A 92 8.34 -10.73 1.67
C PRO A 92 9.42 -9.90 0.98
N HIS A 93 9.00 -8.80 0.34
CA HIS A 93 9.92 -7.85 -0.24
C HIS A 93 10.55 -6.97 0.85
N GLU A 94 11.84 -6.68 0.74
CA GLU A 94 12.44 -5.62 1.55
C GLU A 94 11.70 -4.29 1.33
N PRO A 95 11.46 -3.47 2.38
CA PRO A 95 10.72 -2.21 2.26
C PRO A 95 11.25 -1.27 1.16
N ALA A 96 12.58 -1.22 1.01
CA ALA A 96 13.23 -0.44 -0.05
C ALA A 96 12.89 -0.93 -1.47
N VAL A 97 12.67 -2.23 -1.66
CA VAL A 97 12.23 -2.81 -2.93
C VAL A 97 10.79 -2.42 -3.21
N VAL A 98 9.90 -2.51 -2.22
CA VAL A 98 8.50 -2.08 -2.35
C VAL A 98 8.43 -0.61 -2.77
N ARG A 99 9.13 0.28 -2.05
CA ARG A 99 9.17 1.71 -2.36
C ARG A 99 9.61 1.98 -3.80
N ARG A 100 10.75 1.42 -4.21
CA ARG A 100 11.29 1.62 -5.57
C ARG A 100 10.36 1.10 -6.65
N ALA A 101 9.82 -0.11 -6.46
CA ALA A 101 8.98 -0.75 -7.46
C ALA A 101 7.65 -0.02 -7.64
N VAL A 102 7.00 0.39 -6.55
CA VAL A 102 5.72 1.12 -6.61
C VAL A 102 5.93 2.50 -7.25
N ASN A 103 6.97 3.23 -6.83
CA ASN A 103 7.29 4.54 -7.42
C ASN A 103 7.61 4.46 -8.92
N HIS A 104 8.24 3.37 -9.40
CA HIS A 104 8.44 3.16 -10.83
C HIS A 104 7.11 3.15 -11.61
N PHE A 105 6.05 2.57 -11.06
CA PHE A 105 4.73 2.55 -11.69
C PHE A 105 3.97 3.87 -11.52
N LEU A 106 4.13 4.55 -10.38
CA LEU A 106 3.50 5.85 -10.12
C LEU A 106 4.06 6.96 -11.02
N GLN A 107 5.38 6.98 -11.23
CA GLN A 107 6.06 7.96 -12.10
C GLN A 107 5.60 7.84 -13.57
N LYS A 108 5.30 6.64 -14.04
CA LYS A 108 4.81 6.40 -15.41
C LYS A 108 3.41 6.93 -15.67
N GLN A 109 2.60 7.14 -14.63
CA GLN A 109 1.28 7.72 -14.81
C GLN A 109 1.38 9.24 -14.96
N HIS A 110 1.77 9.95 -13.90
CA HIS A 110 1.84 11.41 -13.91
C HIS A 110 2.79 12.03 -12.87
N GLY A 111 3.41 11.23 -11.99
CA GLY A 111 4.35 11.72 -10.97
C GLY A 111 3.74 12.63 -9.90
N ASP A 112 2.41 12.64 -9.72
CA ASP A 112 1.68 13.43 -8.71
C ASP A 112 1.40 12.67 -7.41
N LEU A 113 1.85 11.42 -7.30
CA LEU A 113 1.74 10.59 -6.12
C LEU A 113 3.04 9.77 -6.01
N MET A 114 3.64 9.78 -4.83
CA MET A 114 4.88 9.05 -4.54
C MET A 114 4.80 8.41 -3.16
N VAL A 115 5.45 7.25 -3.02
CA VAL A 115 5.73 6.59 -1.73
C VAL A 115 7.08 7.09 -1.23
N ILE A 116 7.09 7.77 -0.07
CA ILE A 116 8.29 8.40 0.50
C ILE A 116 8.97 7.50 1.54
N ASP A 117 8.20 6.73 2.31
CA ASP A 117 8.71 5.77 3.31
C ASP A 117 7.90 4.47 3.30
N VAL A 118 8.54 3.35 3.66
CA VAL A 118 7.92 2.03 3.78
C VAL A 118 8.56 1.27 4.94
N ARG A 119 7.74 0.63 5.78
CA ARG A 119 8.19 -0.20 6.91
C ARG A 119 7.35 -1.46 7.03
N CYS A 120 7.96 -2.56 7.45
CA CYS A 120 7.21 -3.74 7.91
C CYS A 120 6.57 -3.41 9.26
N VAL A 121 5.30 -3.79 9.43
CA VAL A 121 4.58 -3.63 10.70
C VAL A 121 3.87 -4.94 11.05
N PRO A 122 3.49 -5.13 12.32
CA PRO A 122 2.65 -6.25 12.74
C PRO A 122 1.36 -6.37 11.90
N SER A 123 0.86 -7.60 11.74
CA SER A 123 -0.34 -7.90 10.95
C SER A 123 -1.62 -7.29 11.52
N ASP A 124 -1.63 -6.92 12.80
CA ASP A 124 -2.73 -6.25 13.50
C ASP A 124 -2.64 -4.71 13.45
N PHE A 125 -1.54 -4.14 12.92
CA PHE A 125 -1.38 -2.69 12.82
C PHE A 125 -2.41 -2.09 11.84
N HIS A 126 -3.19 -1.09 12.28
CA HIS A 126 -4.16 -0.42 11.41
C HIS A 126 -3.90 1.09 11.31
N ALA A 127 -3.53 1.58 10.11
CA ALA A 127 -3.12 2.97 9.88
C ALA A 127 -4.12 4.02 10.39
N ARG A 128 -5.43 3.76 10.30
CA ARG A 128 -6.46 4.67 10.81
C ARG A 128 -6.61 4.68 12.33
N TYR A 129 -6.53 3.51 12.97
CA TYR A 129 -6.90 3.34 14.38
C TYR A 129 -5.71 3.45 15.32
N LYS A 130 -4.49 3.18 14.82
CA LYS A 130 -3.25 3.41 15.57
C LYS A 130 -2.72 4.84 15.44
N ALA A 131 -3.29 5.67 14.57
CA ALA A 131 -2.90 7.07 14.44
C ALA A 131 -3.41 7.88 15.65
N GLN A 132 -2.48 8.56 16.34
CA GLN A 132 -2.78 9.39 17.51
C GLN A 132 -3.23 10.80 17.11
N GLU A 133 -2.61 11.37 16.08
CA GLU A 133 -2.91 12.71 15.58
C GLU A 133 -2.74 12.80 14.05
N ARG A 134 -3.25 13.88 13.47
CA ARG A 134 -3.16 14.23 12.04
C ARG A 134 -2.97 15.74 11.96
N THR A 135 -1.95 16.18 11.22
CA THR A 135 -1.62 17.60 11.01
C THR A 135 -1.67 17.90 9.51
#